data_AF-A0A7K0WBG7-F1
#
_entry.id   AF-A0A7K0WBG7-F1
#
_cell.length_a   1.000
_cell.length_b   1.000
_cell.length_c   1.000
_cell.angle_alpha   90.00
_cell.angle_beta   90.00
_cell.angle_gamma   90.00
#
_symmetry.space_group_name_H-M   'P 1'
#
loop_
_entity.id
_entity.type
_entity.pdbx_description
1 polymer ?
#
loop_
_entity_poly.entity_id
_entity_poly.type
_entity_poly.pdbx_seq_one_letter_code
_entity_poly.pdbx_strand_id
1 'polypeptide(L)'
;MFGRVLGVTLTQVLRSVALVLLPTSFVALLAWATAGSAAGNTGDPLRASLWIWLGAHQIPFSLSLPPSNAAGYLSYLPLGALVAPIFAIRNGIGRVFDRLDGDESLLPLARILFALLYTGIGTLFAFFSATTAVTSIWYLAPVFLLPITLISAATVGRRLVFGQALLYSTRIIALLLGISSLAFGVSLFINLSTVKNLNLVLEPGIIGGFLLLILNILYIPNAVVATLGYFSGTGFAIGSGSIVSPLSFDLHSIPAFPLLGA
;
A
#
# COMPACT_ATOMS: atom_id res chain seq x y z
N MET A 1 -1.86 5.40 35.81
CA MET A 1 -1.32 6.02 34.57
C MET A 1 -1.48 5.12 33.34
N PHE A 2 -1.03 3.85 33.37
CA PHE A 2 -1.17 2.91 32.24
C PHE A 2 -2.60 2.84 31.65
N GLY A 3 -3.63 2.67 32.48
CA GLY A 3 -5.02 2.58 32.01
C GLY A 3 -5.51 3.82 31.23
N ARG A 4 -5.08 5.03 31.64
CA ARG A 4 -5.36 6.28 30.91
C ARG A 4 -4.71 6.25 29.52
N VAL A 5 -3.42 5.91 29.46
CA VAL A 5 -2.66 5.83 28.20
C VAL A 5 -3.27 4.78 27.26
N LEU A 6 -3.60 3.59 27.78
CA LEU A 6 -4.20 2.52 27.01
C LEU A 6 -5.57 2.93 26.42
N GLY A 7 -6.46 3.50 27.23
CA GLY A 7 -7.80 3.89 26.78
C GLY A 7 -7.78 5.00 25.71
N VAL A 8 -6.92 6.01 25.90
CA VAL A 8 -6.71 7.08 24.91
C VAL A 8 -6.13 6.50 23.62
N THR A 9 -5.11 5.64 23.73
CA THR A 9 -4.43 5.03 22.59
C THR A 9 -5.38 4.14 21.79
N LEU A 10 -6.12 3.25 22.44
CA LEU A 10 -7.11 2.38 21.80
C LEU A 10 -8.12 3.17 20.97
N THR A 11 -8.68 4.24 21.55
CA THR A 11 -9.64 5.11 20.86
C THR A 11 -9.04 5.72 19.58
N GLN A 12 -7.77 6.16 19.64
CA GLN A 12 -7.12 6.76 18.48
C GLN A 12 -6.67 5.73 17.44
N VAL A 13 -6.29 4.53 17.86
CA VAL A 13 -6.02 3.41 16.95
C VAL A 13 -7.26 3.09 16.14
N LEU A 14 -8.43 2.91 16.79
CA LEU A 14 -9.69 2.64 16.10
C LEU A 14 -10.06 3.74 15.10
N ARG A 15 -9.87 5.01 15.48
CA ARG A 15 -10.09 6.15 14.57
C ARG A 15 -9.12 6.16 13.39
N SER A 16 -7.87 5.77 13.60
CA SER A 16 -6.85 5.73 12.54
C SER A 16 -7.14 4.60 11.56
N VAL A 17 -7.54 3.42 12.06
CA VAL A 17 -8.01 2.31 11.24
C VAL A 17 -9.23 2.74 10.41
N ALA A 18 -10.22 3.36 11.05
CA ALA A 18 -11.43 3.85 10.38
C ALA A 18 -11.14 4.92 9.31
N LEU A 19 -10.15 5.79 9.53
CA LEU A 19 -9.78 6.85 8.58
C LEU A 19 -9.32 6.30 7.23
N VAL A 20 -8.72 5.10 7.20
CA VAL A 20 -8.35 4.41 5.96
C VAL A 20 -9.48 3.47 5.51
N LEU A 21 -10.08 2.73 6.44
CA LEU A 21 -11.06 1.69 6.13
C LEU A 21 -12.37 2.25 5.55
N LEU A 22 -12.83 3.43 5.99
CA LEU A 22 -14.08 4.01 5.50
C LEU A 22 -13.97 4.44 4.03
N PRO A 23 -12.93 5.20 3.60
CA PRO A 23 -12.72 5.47 2.18
C PRO A 23 -12.56 4.21 1.33
N THR A 24 -11.80 3.20 1.79
CA THR A 24 -11.64 1.96 1.03
C THR A 24 -12.93 1.14 0.96
N SER A 25 -13.75 1.17 2.02
CA SER A 25 -15.10 0.60 2.01
C SER A 25 -16.00 1.27 0.98
N PHE A 26 -15.98 2.60 0.92
CA PHE A 26 -16.75 3.35 -0.06
C PHE A 26 -16.34 3.00 -1.50
N VAL A 27 -15.04 2.96 -1.77
CA VAL A 27 -14.49 2.56 -3.09
C VAL A 27 -14.89 1.13 -3.43
N ALA A 28 -14.76 0.19 -2.49
CA ALA A 28 -15.11 -1.22 -2.70
C ALA A 28 -16.61 -1.40 -2.98
N LEU A 29 -17.48 -0.70 -2.23
CA LEU A 29 -18.93 -0.71 -2.44
C LEU A 29 -19.30 -0.13 -3.81
N LEU A 30 -18.71 1.00 -4.19
CA LEU A 30 -18.95 1.62 -5.48
C LEU A 30 -18.54 0.70 -6.63
N ALA A 31 -17.32 0.14 -6.56
CA ALA A 31 -16.81 -0.79 -7.57
C ALA A 31 -17.73 -2.01 -7.69
N TRP A 32 -18.08 -2.64 -6.57
CA TRP A 32 -18.96 -3.80 -6.51
C TRP A 32 -20.37 -3.51 -7.07
N ALA A 33 -20.96 -2.38 -6.71
CA ALA A 33 -22.29 -2.00 -7.18
C ALA A 33 -22.34 -1.79 -8.70
N THR A 34 -21.22 -1.35 -9.29
CA THR A 34 -21.15 -0.99 -10.72
C THR A 34 -20.65 -2.13 -11.61
N ALA A 35 -19.83 -3.05 -11.07
CA ALA A 35 -19.29 -4.18 -11.80
C ALA A 35 -20.30 -5.34 -11.97
N GLY A 36 -21.42 -5.30 -11.24
CA GLY A 36 -22.40 -6.38 -11.21
C GLY A 36 -21.91 -7.53 -10.33
N SER A 37 -22.60 -7.77 -9.21
CA SER A 37 -22.23 -8.86 -8.31
C SER A 37 -22.61 -10.22 -8.90
N ALA A 38 -21.63 -11.12 -9.04
CA ALA A 38 -21.89 -12.50 -9.44
C ALA A 38 -22.69 -13.29 -8.38
N ALA A 39 -22.56 -12.92 -7.09
CA ALA A 39 -23.14 -13.65 -5.96
C ALA A 39 -24.26 -12.88 -5.21
N GLY A 40 -24.40 -11.57 -5.42
CA GLY A 40 -25.39 -10.72 -4.77
C GLY A 40 -25.17 -10.49 -3.26
N ASN A 41 -24.02 -10.90 -2.70
CA ASN A 41 -23.76 -10.82 -1.27
C ASN A 41 -23.02 -9.53 -0.86
N THR A 42 -23.59 -8.81 0.11
CA THR A 42 -22.99 -7.60 0.72
C THR A 42 -21.68 -7.85 1.47
N GLY A 43 -21.34 -9.12 1.77
CA GLY A 43 -20.06 -9.49 2.38
C GLY A 43 -18.86 -9.28 1.46
N ASP A 44 -19.05 -9.29 0.14
CA ASP A 44 -17.97 -9.15 -0.85
C ASP A 44 -17.32 -7.76 -0.85
N PRO A 45 -18.08 -6.64 -0.91
CA PRO A 45 -17.47 -5.31 -0.82
C PRO A 45 -16.81 -5.06 0.54
N LEU A 46 -17.33 -5.64 1.62
CA LEU A 46 -16.69 -5.55 2.94
C LEU A 46 -15.33 -6.25 2.93
N ARG A 47 -15.22 -7.49 2.41
CA ARG A 47 -13.93 -8.17 2.30
C ARG A 47 -12.98 -7.44 1.35
N ALA A 48 -13.48 -6.94 0.22
CA ALA A 48 -12.68 -6.15 -0.72
C ALA A 48 -12.13 -4.88 -0.06
N SER A 49 -12.90 -4.21 0.80
CA SER A 49 -12.42 -3.06 1.57
C SER A 49 -11.24 -3.41 2.48
N LEU A 50 -11.27 -4.59 3.10
CA LEU A 50 -10.19 -5.11 3.93
C LEU A 50 -8.97 -5.46 3.07
N TRP A 51 -9.14 -6.06 1.90
CA TRP A 51 -8.03 -6.32 0.98
C TRP A 51 -7.36 -5.03 0.50
N ILE A 52 -8.13 -4.00 0.15
CA ILE A 52 -7.58 -2.69 -0.21
C ILE A 52 -6.83 -2.07 0.99
N TRP A 53 -7.40 -2.17 2.20
CA TRP A 53 -6.76 -1.70 3.42
C TRP A 53 -5.43 -2.42 3.68
N LEU A 54 -5.41 -3.76 3.60
CA LEU A 54 -4.21 -4.59 3.78
C LEU A 54 -3.17 -4.34 2.68
N GLY A 55 -3.62 -4.19 1.43
CA GLY A 55 -2.79 -3.86 0.28
C GLY A 55 -2.13 -2.49 0.41
N ALA A 56 -2.82 -1.49 0.97
CA ALA A 56 -2.23 -0.20 1.28
C ALA A 56 -1.08 -0.28 2.30
N HIS A 57 -1.12 -1.29 3.20
CA HIS A 57 -0.06 -1.61 4.15
C HIS A 57 1.01 -2.57 3.59
N GLN A 58 0.97 -2.86 2.29
CA GLN A 58 1.92 -3.74 1.60
C GLN A 58 1.91 -5.19 2.09
N ILE A 59 0.77 -5.66 2.60
CA ILE A 59 0.62 -7.07 3.04
C ILE A 59 0.32 -7.93 1.80
N PRO A 60 1.17 -8.92 1.47
CA PRO A 60 1.00 -9.73 0.26
C PRO A 60 -0.18 -10.71 0.36
N PHE A 61 -0.67 -11.13 -0.81
CA PHE A 61 -1.78 -12.08 -0.95
C PHE A 61 -1.35 -13.33 -1.71
N SER A 62 -1.87 -14.47 -1.27
CA SER A 62 -1.90 -15.71 -2.03
C SER A 62 -3.26 -15.83 -2.71
N LEU A 63 -3.23 -16.12 -4.01
CA LEU A 63 -4.38 -16.17 -4.90
C LEU A 63 -4.54 -17.59 -5.44
N SER A 64 -5.79 -18.02 -5.59
CA SER A 64 -6.17 -19.21 -6.36
C SER A 64 -6.87 -18.73 -7.62
N LEU A 65 -6.13 -18.68 -8.74
CA LEU A 65 -6.57 -18.08 -9.99
C LEU A 65 -7.55 -19.01 -10.74
N PRO A 66 -8.82 -18.62 -10.94
CA PRO A 66 -9.75 -19.38 -11.75
C PRO A 66 -9.33 -19.39 -13.23
N PRO A 67 -9.71 -20.40 -14.04
CA PRO A 67 -10.56 -21.55 -13.71
C PRO A 67 -9.81 -22.77 -13.15
N SER A 68 -8.48 -22.81 -13.28
CA SER A 68 -7.65 -23.96 -12.89
C SER A 68 -7.22 -23.97 -11.42
N ASN A 69 -7.57 -22.94 -10.64
CA ASN A 69 -7.08 -22.71 -9.28
C ASN A 69 -5.54 -22.71 -9.21
N ALA A 70 -4.90 -22.15 -10.24
CA ALA A 70 -3.46 -22.01 -10.27
C ALA A 70 -3.00 -21.08 -9.12
N ALA A 71 -1.90 -21.43 -8.47
CA ALA A 71 -1.33 -20.61 -7.41
C ALA A 71 -0.83 -19.27 -7.99
N GLY A 72 -1.32 -18.17 -7.41
CA GLY A 72 -0.88 -16.81 -7.71
C GLY A 72 -0.36 -16.12 -6.45
N TYR A 73 0.54 -15.16 -6.63
CA TYR A 73 1.13 -14.39 -5.54
C TYR A 73 1.13 -12.90 -5.88
N LEU A 74 0.45 -12.09 -5.06
CA LEU A 74 0.37 -10.65 -5.23
C LEU A 74 1.18 -9.95 -4.14
N SER A 75 2.42 -9.61 -4.47
CA SER A 75 3.32 -8.80 -3.63
C SER A 75 3.69 -7.45 -4.24
N TYR A 76 3.51 -7.29 -5.54
CA TYR A 76 3.72 -6.01 -6.22
C TYR A 76 2.51 -5.11 -5.95
N LEU A 77 2.50 -4.47 -4.78
CA LEU A 77 1.42 -3.62 -4.27
C LEU A 77 1.76 -2.13 -4.44
N PRO A 78 0.76 -1.24 -4.51
CA PRO A 78 1.01 0.17 -4.81
C PRO A 78 1.69 0.87 -3.63
N LEU A 79 2.93 1.29 -3.80
CA LEU A 79 3.70 2.01 -2.79
C LEU A 79 3.07 3.37 -2.47
N GLY A 80 2.42 4.02 -3.45
CA GLY A 80 1.71 5.28 -3.23
C GLY A 80 0.53 5.14 -2.26
N ALA A 81 -0.07 3.94 -2.15
CA ALA A 81 -1.16 3.71 -1.21
C ALA A 81 -0.71 3.78 0.26
N LEU A 82 0.58 3.63 0.54
CA LEU A 82 1.15 3.71 1.89
C LEU A 82 1.06 5.11 2.52
N VAL A 83 0.84 6.15 1.71
CA VAL A 83 0.65 7.53 2.20
C VAL A 83 -0.56 7.64 3.14
N ALA A 84 -1.67 7.00 2.79
CA ALA A 84 -2.91 7.05 3.58
C ALA A 84 -2.75 6.46 5.00
N PRO A 85 -2.24 5.22 5.18
CA PRO A 85 -2.02 4.68 6.52
C PRO A 85 -0.95 5.43 7.31
N ILE A 86 0.15 5.87 6.69
CA ILE A 86 1.15 6.72 7.38
C ILE A 86 0.49 7.99 7.91
N PHE A 87 -0.32 8.67 7.09
CA PHE A 87 -1.05 9.86 7.51
C PHE A 87 -2.02 9.56 8.67
N ALA A 88 -2.80 8.48 8.56
CA ALA A 88 -3.75 8.07 9.59
C ALA A 88 -3.05 7.79 10.94
N ILE A 89 -1.96 7.03 10.92
CA ILE A 89 -1.17 6.68 12.11
C ILE A 89 -0.56 7.93 12.75
N ARG A 90 0.07 8.79 11.94
CA ARG A 90 0.66 10.05 12.43
C ARG A 90 -0.38 10.97 13.07
N ASN A 91 -1.55 11.09 12.43
CA ASN A 91 -2.66 11.87 12.97
C ASN A 91 -3.18 11.28 14.30
N GLY A 92 -3.37 9.96 14.34
CA GLY A 92 -3.80 9.25 15.54
C GLY A 92 -2.87 9.47 16.73
N ILE A 93 -1.56 9.32 16.51
CA ILE A 93 -0.54 9.50 17.56
C ILE A 93 -0.41 10.96 17.99
N GLY A 94 -0.53 11.91 17.06
CA GLY A 94 -0.57 13.34 17.40
C GLY A 94 -1.70 13.63 18.39
N ARG A 95 -2.90 13.10 18.11
CA ARG A 95 -4.05 13.22 19.03
C ARG A 95 -3.90 12.44 20.32
N VAL A 96 -3.09 11.37 20.38
CA VAL A 96 -2.75 10.71 21.65
C VAL A 96 -1.89 11.64 22.49
N PHE A 97 -0.86 12.24 21.89
CA PHE A 97 0.04 13.19 22.56
C PHE A 97 -0.74 14.38 23.13
N ASP A 98 -1.63 14.98 22.34
CA ASP A 98 -2.47 16.11 22.79
C ASP A 98 -3.36 15.73 23.98
N ARG A 99 -3.89 14.49 24.02
CA ARG A 99 -4.77 13.99 25.09
C ARG A 99 -4.04 13.52 26.34
N LEU A 100 -2.73 13.34 26.24
CA LEU A 100 -1.85 13.08 27.36
C LEU A 100 -1.19 14.37 27.86
N ASP A 101 -1.82 15.52 27.59
CA ASP A 101 -1.40 16.84 28.06
C ASP A 101 0.01 17.24 27.58
N GLY A 102 0.48 16.65 26.47
CA GLY A 102 1.83 16.87 25.96
C GLY A 102 2.94 16.25 26.80
N ASP A 103 2.63 15.32 27.71
CA ASP A 103 3.63 14.65 28.55
C ASP A 103 4.52 13.70 27.74
N GLU A 104 5.74 14.16 27.44
CA GLU A 104 6.73 13.41 26.66
C GLU A 104 7.17 12.10 27.34
N SER A 105 7.06 12.00 28.67
CA SER A 105 7.47 10.79 29.41
C SER A 105 6.59 9.58 29.09
N LEU A 106 5.32 9.83 28.73
CA LEU A 106 4.33 8.80 28.38
C LEU A 106 4.38 8.42 26.89
N LEU A 107 5.07 9.20 26.06
CA LEU A 107 5.10 9.03 24.62
C LEU A 107 5.70 7.68 24.16
N PRO A 108 6.80 7.15 24.75
CA PRO A 108 7.33 5.84 24.39
C PRO A 108 6.30 4.72 24.60
N LEU A 109 5.63 4.73 25.76
CA LEU A 109 4.59 3.75 26.09
C LEU A 109 3.41 3.87 25.13
N ALA A 110 2.95 5.09 24.86
CA ALA A 110 1.84 5.35 23.93
C ALA A 110 2.15 4.83 22.51
N ARG A 111 3.37 5.03 22.01
CA ARG A 111 3.80 4.55 20.68
C ARG A 111 3.82 3.04 20.60
N ILE A 112 4.34 2.35 21.62
CA ILE A 112 4.37 0.88 21.67
C ILE A 112 2.94 0.33 21.73
N LEU A 113 2.09 0.87 22.61
CA LEU A 113 0.69 0.46 22.70
C LEU A 113 -0.05 0.71 21.38
N PHE A 114 0.18 1.85 20.73
CA PHE A 114 -0.44 2.17 19.45
C PHE A 114 -0.03 1.16 18.38
N ALA A 115 1.27 0.89 18.25
CA ALA A 115 1.81 -0.06 17.29
C ALA A 115 1.26 -1.48 17.53
N LEU A 116 1.22 -1.95 18.78
CA LEU A 116 0.71 -3.28 19.12
C LEU A 116 -0.79 -3.41 18.83
N LEU A 117 -1.59 -2.41 19.22
CA LEU A 117 -3.04 -2.43 18.99
C LEU A 117 -3.37 -2.32 17.49
N TYR A 118 -2.71 -1.43 16.75
CA TYR A 118 -2.91 -1.27 15.32
C TYR A 118 -2.51 -2.53 14.55
N THR A 119 -1.37 -3.12 14.91
CA THR A 119 -0.89 -4.38 14.34
C THR A 119 -1.83 -5.54 14.66
N GLY A 120 -2.32 -5.61 15.89
CA GLY A 120 -3.31 -6.62 16.30
C GLY A 120 -4.57 -6.55 15.44
N ILE A 121 -5.16 -5.36 15.28
CA ILE A 121 -6.35 -5.16 14.45
C ILE A 121 -6.07 -5.53 12.98
N GLY A 122 -4.96 -5.06 12.41
CA GLY A 122 -4.62 -5.38 11.01
C GLY A 122 -4.35 -6.87 10.79
N THR A 123 -3.79 -7.57 11.79
CA THR A 123 -3.61 -9.03 11.73
C THR A 123 -4.96 -9.75 11.79
N LEU A 124 -5.91 -9.28 12.60
CA LEU A 124 -7.28 -9.80 12.61
C LEU A 124 -7.97 -9.57 11.24
N PHE A 125 -7.78 -8.40 10.62
CA PHE A 125 -8.29 -8.16 9.27
C PHE A 125 -7.69 -9.12 8.25
N ALA A 126 -6.38 -9.38 8.32
CA ALA A 126 -5.73 -10.36 7.46
C ALA A 126 -6.30 -11.77 7.64
N PHE A 127 -6.56 -12.18 8.89
CA PHE A 127 -7.12 -13.49 9.17
C PHE A 127 -8.58 -13.63 8.71
N PHE A 128 -9.44 -12.67 9.04
CA PHE A 128 -10.89 -12.75 8.77
C PHE A 128 -11.29 -12.37 7.35
N SER A 129 -10.41 -11.74 6.56
CA SER A 129 -10.69 -11.40 5.15
C SER A 129 -10.41 -12.54 4.17
N ALA A 130 -9.93 -13.69 4.65
CA ALA A 130 -9.59 -14.84 3.82
C ALA A 130 -10.82 -15.47 3.14
N THR A 131 -10.62 -15.90 1.90
CA THR A 131 -11.60 -16.63 1.08
C THR A 131 -10.90 -17.79 0.36
N THR A 132 -11.66 -18.65 -0.33
CA THR A 132 -11.09 -19.73 -1.14
C THR A 132 -10.22 -19.22 -2.30
N ALA A 133 -10.55 -18.05 -2.85
CA ALA A 133 -9.84 -17.46 -4.00
C ALA A 133 -8.72 -16.51 -3.58
N VAL A 134 -8.89 -15.76 -2.49
CA VAL A 134 -7.96 -14.70 -2.05
C VAL A 134 -7.69 -14.85 -0.57
N THR A 135 -6.42 -15.02 -0.21
CA THR A 135 -5.97 -15.10 1.17
C THR A 135 -4.82 -14.12 1.40
N SER A 136 -4.93 -13.25 2.41
CA SER A 136 -3.76 -12.46 2.82
C SER A 136 -2.83 -13.31 3.67
N ILE A 137 -1.53 -13.09 3.54
CA ILE A 137 -0.52 -13.85 4.28
C ILE A 137 -0.44 -13.29 5.70
N TRP A 138 -1.34 -13.79 6.55
CA TRP A 138 -1.64 -13.22 7.86
C TRP A 138 -0.41 -13.12 8.79
N TYR A 139 0.53 -14.06 8.70
CA TYR A 139 1.75 -14.04 9.52
C TYR A 139 2.75 -12.95 9.09
N LEU A 140 2.64 -12.43 7.86
CA LEU A 140 3.40 -11.26 7.41
C LEU A 140 2.74 -9.93 7.84
N ALA A 141 1.46 -9.93 8.18
CA ALA A 141 0.78 -8.72 8.67
C ALA A 141 1.53 -8.04 9.83
N PRO A 142 1.93 -8.74 10.91
CA PRO A 142 2.72 -8.11 11.96
C PRO A 142 4.11 -7.67 11.51
N VAL A 143 4.75 -8.40 10.57
CA VAL A 143 6.07 -8.06 10.03
C VAL A 143 6.06 -6.74 9.27
N PHE A 144 4.97 -6.42 8.56
CA PHE A 144 4.82 -5.14 7.86
C PHE A 144 4.22 -4.04 8.75
N LEU A 145 3.13 -4.32 9.46
CA LEU A 145 2.40 -3.31 10.22
C LEU A 145 3.20 -2.74 11.40
N LEU A 146 3.93 -3.58 12.12
CA LEU A 146 4.70 -3.14 13.29
C LEU A 146 5.78 -2.11 12.94
N PRO A 147 6.69 -2.35 11.97
CA PRO A 147 7.67 -1.33 11.59
C PRO A 147 7.03 -0.10 10.95
N ILE A 148 6.02 -0.25 10.09
CA ILE A 148 5.31 0.90 9.48
C ILE A 148 4.73 1.81 10.57
N THR A 149 4.05 1.22 11.56
CA THR A 149 3.44 1.96 12.66
C THR A 149 4.48 2.60 13.57
N LEU A 150 5.53 1.88 13.96
CA LEU A 150 6.61 2.43 14.80
C LEU A 150 7.38 3.55 14.12
N ILE A 151 7.74 3.40 12.85
CA ILE A 151 8.43 4.44 12.08
C ILE A 151 7.53 5.67 11.96
N SER A 152 6.26 5.49 11.59
CA SER A 152 5.29 6.58 11.50
C SER A 152 5.13 7.29 12.86
N ALA A 153 5.01 6.51 13.94
CA ALA A 153 4.89 6.98 15.31
C ALA A 153 6.09 7.79 15.79
N ALA A 154 7.30 7.36 15.41
CA ALA A 154 8.54 8.01 15.80
C ALA A 154 8.64 9.46 15.28
N THR A 155 7.97 9.77 14.18
CA THR A 155 7.97 11.10 13.55
C THR A 155 7.04 12.15 14.19
N VAL A 156 6.34 11.80 15.27
CA VAL A 156 5.34 12.67 15.93
C VAL A 156 5.77 13.05 17.34
N GLY A 157 5.63 14.30 17.74
CA GLY A 157 5.88 14.78 19.11
C GLY A 157 7.34 15.03 19.47
N ARG A 158 8.30 14.60 18.64
CA ARG A 158 9.72 14.94 18.82
C ARG A 158 10.34 15.40 17.52
N ARG A 159 11.15 16.46 17.57
CA ARG A 159 11.97 16.86 16.41
C ARG A 159 13.04 15.79 16.20
N LEU A 160 12.91 15.02 15.13
CA LEU A 160 13.95 14.06 14.74
C LEU A 160 15.17 14.86 14.26
N VAL A 161 16.28 14.75 14.98
CA VAL A 161 17.57 15.28 14.55
C VAL A 161 18.30 14.14 13.87
N PHE A 162 18.45 14.25 12.56
CA PHE A 162 19.18 13.27 11.77
C PHE A 162 20.66 13.68 11.65
N GLY A 163 21.56 12.70 11.72
CA GLY A 163 22.97 12.93 11.43
C GLY A 163 23.18 13.37 9.98
N GLN A 164 24.25 14.13 9.73
CA GLN A 164 24.55 14.67 8.39
C GLN A 164 24.62 13.57 7.32
N ALA A 165 25.19 12.40 7.65
CA ALA A 165 25.25 11.26 6.75
C ALA A 165 23.86 10.84 6.25
N LEU A 166 22.87 10.73 7.14
CA LEU A 166 21.52 10.34 6.74
C LEU A 166 20.84 11.42 5.89
N LEU A 167 21.09 12.71 6.17
CA LEU A 167 20.59 13.82 5.36
C LEU A 167 21.18 13.82 3.95
N TYR A 168 22.48 13.56 3.80
CA TYR A 168 23.09 13.44 2.47
C TYR A 168 22.60 12.20 1.73
N SER A 169 22.52 11.04 2.39
CA SER A 169 22.00 9.81 1.78
C SER A 169 20.57 9.97 1.28
N THR A 170 19.68 10.55 2.09
CA THR A 170 18.29 10.80 1.70
C THR A 170 18.18 11.76 0.51
N ARG A 171 19.02 12.80 0.44
CA ARG A 171 19.08 13.71 -0.72
C ARG A 171 19.56 13.03 -1.99
N ILE A 172 20.59 12.18 -1.89
CA ILE A 172 21.12 11.43 -3.04
C ILE A 172 20.03 10.47 -3.56
N ILE A 173 19.38 9.72 -2.67
CA ILE A 173 18.27 8.82 -3.04
C ILE A 173 17.14 9.62 -3.70
N ALA A 174 16.75 10.77 -3.13
CA ALA A 174 15.72 11.63 -3.71
C ALA A 174 16.09 12.13 -5.11
N LEU A 175 17.37 12.49 -5.34
CA LEU A 175 17.87 12.90 -6.64
C LEU A 175 17.83 11.76 -7.67
N LEU A 176 18.26 10.56 -7.28
CA LEU A 176 18.21 9.37 -8.14
C LEU A 176 16.78 8.98 -8.51
N LEU A 177 15.85 9.03 -7.54
CA LEU A 177 14.43 8.83 -7.79
C LEU A 177 13.85 9.94 -8.68
N GLY A 178 14.31 11.18 -8.53
CA GLY A 178 13.94 12.31 -9.39
C GLY A 178 14.34 12.09 -10.85
N ILE A 179 15.59 11.68 -11.09
CA ILE A 179 16.08 11.34 -12.43
C ILE A 179 15.30 10.15 -13.02
N SER A 180 15.05 9.12 -12.21
CA SER A 180 14.29 7.95 -12.63
C SER A 180 12.84 8.29 -12.96
N SER A 181 12.23 9.24 -12.23
CA SER A 181 10.88 9.74 -12.52
C SER A 181 10.82 10.50 -13.85
N LEU A 182 11.83 11.29 -14.18
CA LEU A 182 11.92 11.96 -15.49
C LEU A 182 12.06 10.95 -16.62
N ALA A 183 12.95 9.97 -16.48
CA ALA A 183 13.14 8.92 -17.47
C ALA A 183 11.87 8.09 -17.68
N PHE A 184 11.21 7.69 -16.59
CA PHE A 184 9.91 7.03 -16.62
C PHE A 184 8.85 7.88 -17.34
N GLY A 185 8.79 9.19 -17.04
CA GLY A 185 7.87 10.12 -17.71
C GLY A 185 8.11 10.19 -19.21
N VAL A 186 9.37 10.28 -19.66
CA VAL A 186 9.73 10.24 -21.09
C VAL A 186 9.28 8.92 -21.74
N SER A 187 9.52 7.78 -21.08
CA SER A 187 9.09 6.46 -21.56
C SER A 187 7.57 6.38 -21.71
N LEU A 188 6.84 6.88 -20.71
CA LEU A 188 5.37 6.95 -20.72
C LEU A 188 4.84 7.81 -21.88
N PHE A 189 5.48 8.94 -22.17
CA PHE A 189 5.10 9.80 -23.30
C PHE A 189 5.36 9.13 -24.65
N ILE A 190 6.50 8.47 -24.82
CA ILE A 190 6.85 7.76 -26.06
C ILE A 190 5.88 6.59 -26.30
N ASN A 191 5.55 5.83 -25.25
CA ASN A 191 4.72 4.63 -25.33
C ASN A 191 3.24 4.88 -24.99
N LEU A 192 2.77 6.12 -25.06
CA LEU A 192 1.41 6.50 -24.65
C LEU A 192 0.33 5.74 -25.43
N SER A 193 0.58 5.39 -26.69
CA SER A 193 -0.32 4.55 -27.50
C SER A 193 -0.52 3.17 -26.89
N THR A 194 0.55 2.54 -26.39
CA THR A 194 0.51 1.22 -25.75
C THR A 194 -0.27 1.28 -24.45
N VAL A 195 -0.01 2.28 -23.62
CA VAL A 195 -0.73 2.53 -22.36
C VAL A 195 -2.22 2.73 -22.61
N LYS A 196 -2.58 3.52 -23.63
CA LYS A 196 -3.97 3.72 -24.05
C LYS A 196 -4.62 2.41 -24.48
N ASN A 197 -3.95 1.63 -25.32
CA ASN A 197 -4.48 0.35 -25.80
C ASN A 197 -4.71 -0.64 -24.66
N LEU A 198 -3.78 -0.73 -23.69
CA LEU A 198 -3.95 -1.56 -22.50
C LEU A 198 -5.17 -1.13 -21.67
N ASN A 199 -5.40 0.19 -21.53
CA ASN A 199 -6.59 0.70 -20.83
C ASN A 199 -7.89 0.39 -21.59
N LEU A 200 -7.86 0.45 -22.93
CA LEU A 200 -9.01 0.10 -23.75
C LEU A 200 -9.36 -1.40 -23.67
N VAL A 201 -8.36 -2.28 -23.66
CA VAL A 201 -8.57 -3.74 -23.53
C VAL A 201 -9.22 -4.13 -22.19
N LEU A 202 -8.99 -3.33 -21.15
CA LEU A 202 -9.62 -3.55 -19.84
C LEU A 202 -11.10 -3.14 -19.79
N GLU A 203 -11.59 -2.41 -20.79
CA GLU A 203 -12.97 -1.88 -20.91
C GLU A 203 -13.61 -1.47 -19.57
N PRO A 204 -12.94 -0.63 -18.75
CA PRO A 204 -13.30 -0.51 -17.34
C PRO A 204 -14.57 0.33 -17.08
N GLY A 205 -15.26 0.80 -18.12
CA GLY A 205 -16.37 1.76 -18.01
C GLY A 205 -15.92 3.10 -17.38
N ILE A 206 -16.88 3.97 -17.07
CA ILE A 206 -16.58 5.30 -16.50
C ILE A 206 -16.02 5.18 -15.07
N ILE A 207 -16.72 4.43 -14.21
CA ILE A 207 -16.35 4.29 -12.79
C ILE A 207 -15.10 3.44 -12.64
N GLY A 208 -15.03 2.28 -13.29
CA GLY A 208 -13.80 1.47 -13.26
C GLY A 208 -12.64 2.20 -13.91
N GLY A 209 -12.87 2.99 -14.98
CA GLY A 209 -11.83 3.82 -15.59
C GLY A 209 -11.25 4.87 -14.63
N PHE A 210 -12.11 5.52 -13.84
CA PHE A 210 -11.68 6.43 -12.78
C PHE A 210 -10.90 5.71 -11.66
N LEU A 211 -11.37 4.55 -11.21
CA LEU A 211 -10.68 3.74 -10.20
C LEU A 211 -9.33 3.23 -10.71
N LEU A 212 -9.27 2.82 -11.98
CA LEU A 212 -8.04 2.38 -12.64
C LEU A 212 -7.06 3.54 -12.78
N LEU A 213 -7.52 4.76 -13.07
CA LEU A 213 -6.69 5.96 -13.07
C LEU A 213 -6.07 6.20 -11.69
N ILE A 214 -6.87 6.15 -10.63
CA ILE A 214 -6.37 6.26 -9.25
C ILE A 214 -5.33 5.16 -8.98
N LEU A 215 -5.61 3.93 -9.38
CA LEU A 215 -4.69 2.81 -9.19
C LEU A 215 -3.35 3.06 -9.91
N ASN A 216 -3.38 3.53 -11.16
CA ASN A 216 -2.16 3.89 -11.90
C ASN A 216 -1.35 4.96 -11.15
N ILE A 217 -2.01 6.02 -10.64
CA ILE A 217 -1.35 7.07 -9.84
C ILE A 217 -0.67 6.46 -8.60
N LEU A 218 -1.35 5.56 -7.89
CA LEU A 218 -0.79 4.91 -6.69
C LEU A 218 0.39 3.98 -7.01
N TYR A 219 0.51 3.48 -8.24
CA TYR A 219 1.64 2.66 -8.71
C TYR A 219 2.79 3.46 -9.33
N ILE A 220 2.64 4.77 -9.57
CA ILE A 220 3.75 5.61 -10.08
C ILE A 220 5.03 5.44 -9.23
N PRO A 221 4.99 5.45 -7.89
CA PRO A 221 6.21 5.25 -7.10
C PRO A 221 6.86 3.89 -7.36
N ASN A 222 6.09 2.83 -7.63
CA ASN A 222 6.64 1.53 -8.00
C ASN A 222 7.38 1.59 -9.33
N ALA A 223 6.78 2.25 -10.34
CA ALA A 223 7.39 2.39 -11.66
C ALA A 223 8.67 3.23 -11.62
N VAL A 224 8.71 4.29 -10.81
CA VAL A 224 9.92 5.09 -10.59
C VAL A 224 11.03 4.26 -9.95
N VAL A 225 10.72 3.45 -8.93
CA VAL A 225 11.70 2.54 -8.30
C VAL A 225 12.16 1.45 -9.25
N ALA A 226 11.26 0.90 -10.07
CA ALA A 226 11.59 -0.07 -11.11
C ALA A 226 12.53 0.53 -12.16
N THR A 227 12.27 1.77 -12.59
CA THR A 227 13.14 2.52 -13.52
C THR A 227 14.52 2.76 -12.93
N LEU A 228 14.61 3.11 -11.65
CA LEU A 228 15.89 3.22 -10.95
C LEU A 228 16.63 1.88 -10.93
N GLY A 229 15.92 0.78 -10.66
CA GLY A 229 16.47 -0.58 -10.68
C GLY A 229 16.96 -0.99 -12.07
N TYR A 230 16.27 -0.58 -13.13
CA TYR A 230 16.73 -0.79 -14.50
C TYR A 230 18.06 -0.06 -14.76
N PHE A 231 18.14 1.24 -14.46
CA PHE A 231 19.37 2.01 -14.69
C PHE A 231 20.53 1.65 -13.77
N SER A 232 20.26 1.12 -12.56
CA SER A 232 21.30 0.61 -11.67
C SER A 232 21.84 -0.76 -12.12
N GLY A 233 21.19 -1.42 -13.07
CA GLY A 233 21.54 -2.75 -13.56
C GLY A 233 20.96 -3.90 -12.73
N THR A 234 20.34 -3.64 -11.57
CA THR A 234 19.69 -4.70 -10.77
C THR A 234 18.42 -5.24 -11.42
N GLY A 235 17.81 -4.43 -12.29
CA GLY A 235 16.52 -4.71 -12.92
C GLY A 235 15.35 -4.71 -11.94
N PHE A 236 14.22 -5.20 -12.43
CA PHE A 236 13.01 -5.44 -11.65
C PHE A 236 12.22 -6.63 -12.22
N ALA A 237 11.32 -7.19 -11.42
CA ALA A 237 10.46 -8.31 -11.79
C ALA A 237 8.99 -7.96 -11.56
N ILE A 238 8.14 -8.24 -12.54
CA ILE A 238 6.69 -8.04 -12.49
C ILE A 238 6.03 -9.27 -13.11
N GLY A 239 5.59 -10.19 -12.24
CA GLY A 239 5.07 -11.49 -12.66
C GLY A 239 6.11 -12.61 -12.52
N SER A 240 5.63 -13.85 -12.54
CA SER A 240 6.46 -15.04 -12.32
C SER A 240 7.48 -15.22 -13.45
N GLY A 241 8.75 -15.43 -13.09
CA GLY A 241 9.83 -15.65 -14.05
C GLY A 241 10.17 -14.43 -14.91
N SER A 242 9.69 -13.24 -14.57
CA SER A 242 10.03 -12.02 -15.29
C SER A 242 11.31 -11.38 -14.75
N ILE A 243 12.16 -10.89 -15.65
CA ILE A 243 13.26 -10.00 -15.29
C ILE A 243 13.42 -8.96 -16.40
N VAL A 244 13.42 -7.69 -16.00
CA VAL A 244 13.65 -6.56 -16.89
C VAL A 244 14.87 -5.81 -16.38
N SER A 245 15.98 -5.95 -17.08
CA SER A 245 17.26 -5.29 -16.80
C SER A 245 17.97 -4.94 -18.11
N PRO A 246 19.03 -4.09 -18.07
CA PRO A 246 19.79 -3.76 -19.28
C PRO A 246 20.50 -4.96 -19.93
N LEU A 247 20.76 -6.02 -19.16
CA LEU A 247 21.52 -7.20 -19.61
C LEU A 247 20.64 -8.45 -19.83
N SER A 248 19.48 -8.50 -19.19
CA SER A 248 18.54 -9.62 -19.28
C SER A 248 17.11 -9.08 -19.39
N PHE A 249 16.37 -9.59 -20.38
CA PHE A 249 15.00 -9.22 -20.69
C PHE A 249 14.19 -10.48 -20.97
N ASP A 250 13.54 -10.99 -19.92
CA ASP A 250 12.63 -12.12 -20.01
C ASP A 250 11.24 -11.68 -19.53
N LEU A 251 10.32 -11.53 -20.47
CA LEU A 251 8.91 -11.27 -20.17
C LEU A 251 8.10 -12.55 -20.39
N HIS A 252 7.61 -13.10 -19.29
CA HIS A 252 6.60 -14.15 -19.30
C HIS A 252 5.21 -13.50 -19.24
N SER A 253 4.22 -14.20 -18.69
CA SER A 253 2.87 -13.66 -18.48
C SER A 253 2.90 -12.50 -17.48
N ILE A 254 2.76 -11.27 -17.99
CA ILE A 254 2.60 -10.05 -17.19
C ILE A 254 1.13 -9.62 -17.16
N PRO A 255 0.64 -9.00 -16.08
CA PRO A 255 -0.71 -8.50 -16.04
C PRO A 255 -0.88 -7.36 -17.06
N ALA A 256 -2.07 -7.26 -17.66
CA ALA A 256 -2.43 -6.13 -18.53
C ALA A 256 -2.66 -4.86 -17.70
N PHE A 257 -1.61 -4.33 -17.06
CA PHE A 257 -1.67 -3.12 -16.25
C PHE A 257 -1.14 -1.92 -17.06
N PRO A 258 -1.91 -0.83 -17.26
CA PRO A 258 -1.57 0.21 -18.23
C PRO A 258 -0.17 0.82 -18.04
N LEU A 259 0.26 1.02 -16.80
CA LEU A 259 1.57 1.61 -16.49
C LEU A 259 2.76 0.78 -16.99
N LEU A 260 2.57 -0.53 -17.23
CA LEU A 260 3.61 -1.42 -17.77
C LEU A 260 3.86 -1.23 -19.26
N GLY A 261 3.01 -0.45 -19.94
CA GLY A 261 3.25 -0.08 -21.34
C GLY A 261 4.33 0.98 -21.52
N ALA A 262 4.74 1.67 -20.44
CA ALA A 262 5.76 2.73 -20.45
C ALA A 262 7.16 2.13 -20.53
#